data_AF-A0A2E5PB19-F1
#
_entry.id   AF-A0A2E5PB19-F1
#
_cell.length_a   1.000
_cell.length_b   1.000
_cell.length_c   1.000
_cell.angle_alpha   90.00
_cell.angle_beta   90.00
_cell.angle_gamma   90.00
#
_symmetry.space_group_name_H-M   'P 1'
#
loop_
_entity.id
_entity.type
_entity.pdbx_description
1 polymer ?
#
loop_
_entity_poly.entity_id
_entity_poly.type
_entity_poly.pdbx_seq_one_letter_code
_entity_poly.pdbx_strand_id
1 'polypeptide(L)'
;MYPAAIEEYVRPETVAEAVDAIGRFKAGDAVFLAGGQSVMQALKTRLLQPRCVIDLQSINKLKALSAGGSGVTIGSMTSYSTLAQETGLDGAYQALRDAAARVGDRQVRNRGTIGGSLCWNYVAACMPAVALGLGMEFGPSGQSCHSEPASRRISWWSA
;
A
#
# COMPACT_ATOMS: atom_id res chain seq x y z
N MET A 1 21.17 8.83 13.53
CA MET A 1 19.96 9.68 13.62
C MET A 1 18.82 8.83 14.17
N TYR A 2 18.19 9.25 15.27
CA TYR A 2 17.23 8.47 16.06
C TYR A 2 15.84 9.11 16.05
N PRO A 3 14.76 8.31 16.05
CA PRO A 3 13.40 8.83 16.14
C PRO A 3 13.13 9.54 17.47
N ALA A 4 12.03 10.30 17.53
CA ALA A 4 11.45 10.72 18.81
C ALA A 4 11.00 9.50 19.62
N ALA A 5 10.74 9.70 20.91
CA ALA A 5 10.23 8.63 21.76
C ALA A 5 8.88 8.12 21.24
N ILE A 6 8.78 6.81 21.06
CA ILE A 6 7.53 6.12 20.75
C ILE A 6 7.07 5.50 22.07
N GLU A 7 5.88 5.88 22.52
CA GLU A 7 5.30 5.45 23.80
C GLU A 7 4.64 4.08 23.68
N GLU A 8 4.01 3.79 22.52
CA GLU A 8 3.29 2.55 22.29
C GLU A 8 3.64 1.94 20.93
N TYR A 9 3.80 0.62 20.89
CA TYR A 9 3.89 -0.16 19.66
C TYR A 9 2.84 -1.25 19.69
N VAL A 10 1.92 -1.22 18.73
CA VAL A 10 0.76 -2.12 18.65
C VAL A 10 0.92 -2.99 17.42
N ARG A 11 0.62 -4.27 17.54
CA ARG A 11 0.74 -5.22 16.44
C ARG A 11 -0.55 -6.02 16.27
N PRO A 12 -1.60 -5.39 15.72
CA PRO A 12 -2.92 -6.02 15.54
C PRO A 12 -2.86 -7.22 14.59
N GLU A 13 -3.75 -8.19 14.80
CA GLU A 13 -3.90 -9.36 13.93
C GLU A 13 -5.04 -9.19 12.92
N THR A 14 -5.96 -8.25 13.18
CA THR A 14 -7.09 -7.94 12.31
C THR A 14 -7.12 -6.47 11.87
N VAL A 15 -7.84 -6.19 10.78
CA VAL A 15 -8.05 -4.82 10.29
C VAL A 15 -8.89 -4.02 11.28
N ALA A 16 -9.88 -4.65 11.91
CA ALA A 16 -10.72 -4.00 12.92
C ALA A 16 -9.87 -3.51 14.10
N GLU A 17 -9.00 -4.38 14.64
CA GLU A 17 -8.07 -4.00 15.71
C GLU A 17 -7.12 -2.87 15.29
N ALA A 18 -6.67 -2.84 14.03
CA ALA A 18 -5.83 -1.74 13.54
C ALA A 18 -6.58 -0.40 13.49
N VAL A 19 -7.86 -0.43 13.08
CA VAL A 19 -8.74 0.74 13.04
C VAL A 19 -9.05 1.22 14.46
N ASP A 20 -9.38 0.30 15.36
CA ASP A 20 -9.61 0.61 16.77
C ASP A 20 -8.36 1.19 17.42
N ALA A 21 -7.20 0.59 17.13
CA ALA A 21 -5.91 1.03 17.66
C ALA A 21 -5.59 2.48 17.26
N ILE A 22 -5.79 2.86 15.99
CA ILE A 22 -5.53 4.24 15.54
C ILE A 22 -6.58 5.22 16.06
N GLY A 23 -7.83 4.77 16.24
CA GLY A 23 -8.94 5.58 16.76
C GLY A 23 -8.75 6.03 18.21
N ARG A 24 -7.86 5.38 18.97
CA ARG A 24 -7.47 5.81 20.34
C ARG A 24 -6.63 7.08 20.36
N PHE A 25 -6.10 7.53 19.23
CA PHE A 25 -5.16 8.65 19.13
C PHE A 25 -5.73 9.81 18.32
N LYS A 26 -5.24 11.02 18.59
CA LYS A 26 -5.52 12.18 17.74
C LYS A 26 -4.81 12.04 16.40
N ALA A 27 -5.31 12.74 15.38
CA ALA A 27 -4.65 12.80 14.08
C ALA A 27 -3.19 13.25 14.23
N GLY A 28 -2.25 12.44 13.72
CA GLY A 28 -0.81 12.68 13.81
C GLY A 28 -0.11 12.03 15.00
N ASP A 29 -0.84 11.62 16.05
CA ASP A 29 -0.25 11.00 17.25
C ASP A 29 0.00 9.48 17.07
N ALA A 30 -0.56 8.88 16.02
CA ALA A 30 -0.32 7.48 15.66
C ALA A 30 -0.05 7.35 14.16
N VAL A 31 0.76 6.36 13.79
CA VAL A 31 1.05 6.04 12.40
C VAL A 31 0.99 4.54 12.15
N PHE A 32 0.47 4.16 10.98
CA PHE A 32 0.57 2.78 10.51
C PHE A 32 1.98 2.49 9.98
N LEU A 33 2.53 1.35 10.40
CA LEU A 33 3.77 0.79 9.90
C LEU A 33 3.45 -0.38 8.95
N ALA A 34 3.61 -0.12 7.65
CA ALA A 34 3.55 -1.13 6.60
C ALA A 34 4.96 -1.72 6.33
N GLY A 35 5.52 -1.46 5.14
CA GLY A 35 6.88 -1.85 4.78
C GLY A 35 8.01 -1.07 5.45
N GLY A 36 7.70 0.10 6.01
CA GLY A 36 8.66 0.92 6.74
C GLY A 36 9.57 1.83 5.90
N GLN A 37 9.56 1.71 4.55
CA GLN A 37 10.59 2.36 3.72
C GLN A 37 10.55 3.89 3.75
N SER A 38 9.36 4.50 3.70
CA SER A 38 9.20 5.95 3.83
C SER A 38 9.01 6.38 5.29
N VAL A 39 8.12 5.70 6.02
CA VAL A 39 7.77 6.09 7.40
C VAL A 39 8.97 6.01 8.35
N MET A 40 9.83 4.98 8.26
CA MET A 40 10.99 4.89 9.15
C MET A 40 12.01 6.00 8.88
N GLN A 41 12.16 6.44 7.62
CA GLN A 41 12.98 7.61 7.32
C GLN A 41 12.38 8.87 7.96
N ALA A 42 11.07 9.09 7.80
CA ALA A 42 10.39 10.24 8.40
C ALA A 42 10.45 10.25 9.94
N LEU A 43 10.39 9.08 10.58
CA LEU A 43 10.59 8.95 12.03
C LEU A 43 12.02 9.29 12.42
N LYS A 44 13.02 8.71 11.75
CA LYS A 44 14.44 8.95 12.04
C LYS A 44 14.84 10.41 11.82
N THR A 45 14.20 11.11 10.89
CA THR A 45 14.41 12.54 10.65
C THR A 45 13.52 13.45 11.48
N ARG A 46 12.64 12.89 12.32
CA ARG A 46 11.64 13.60 13.14
C ARG A 46 10.67 14.48 12.31
N LEU A 47 10.52 14.19 11.02
CA LEU A 47 9.45 14.75 10.20
C LEU A 47 8.09 14.25 10.71
N LEU A 48 8.02 13.00 11.13
CA LEU A 48 6.90 12.44 11.89
C LEU A 48 7.38 12.12 13.30
N GLN A 49 6.57 12.48 14.29
CA GLN A 49 6.83 12.25 15.71
C GLN A 49 5.59 11.68 16.41
N PRO A 50 5.07 10.53 15.95
CA PRO A 50 3.91 9.90 16.57
C PRO A 50 4.29 9.33 17.93
N ARG A 51 3.29 9.24 18.81
CA ARG A 51 3.38 8.57 20.10
C ARG A 51 3.17 7.07 19.96
N CYS A 52 2.41 6.64 18.95
CA CYS A 52 2.12 5.22 18.69
C CYS A 52 2.51 4.78 17.27
N VAL A 53 3.08 3.58 17.17
CA VAL A 53 3.30 2.89 15.89
C VAL A 53 2.43 1.63 15.84
N ILE A 54 1.62 1.51 14.80
CA ILE A 54 0.69 0.38 14.60
C ILE A 54 1.20 -0.47 13.44
N ASP A 55 1.79 -1.63 13.74
CA ASP A 55 2.41 -2.52 12.78
C ASP A 55 1.40 -3.48 12.12
N LEU A 56 1.24 -3.35 10.81
CA LEU A 56 0.28 -4.12 10.01
C LEU A 56 0.81 -5.50 9.57
N GLN A 57 2.05 -5.86 9.90
CA GLN A 57 2.72 -7.07 9.42
C GLN A 57 2.05 -8.37 9.88
N SER A 58 1.27 -8.36 10.95
CA SER A 58 0.56 -9.54 11.43
C SER A 58 -0.77 -9.79 10.71
N ILE A 59 -1.31 -8.82 9.98
CA ILE A 59 -2.61 -8.93 9.31
C ILE A 59 -2.45 -9.63 7.95
N ASN A 60 -2.46 -10.96 7.95
CA ASN A 60 -2.21 -11.75 6.72
C ASN A 60 -3.23 -11.49 5.59
N LYS A 61 -4.48 -11.13 5.93
CA LYS A 61 -5.50 -10.76 4.93
C LYS A 61 -5.06 -9.58 4.06
N LEU A 62 -4.25 -8.66 4.60
CA LEU A 62 -3.74 -7.51 3.84
C LEU A 62 -2.60 -7.87 2.89
N LYS A 63 -2.06 -9.09 2.92
CA LYS A 63 -0.97 -9.54 2.03
C LYS A 63 -1.49 -10.34 0.83
N ALA A 64 -2.77 -10.71 0.84
CA ALA A 64 -3.37 -11.55 -0.19
C ALA A 64 -3.25 -10.90 -1.57
N LEU A 65 -2.87 -11.69 -2.56
CA LEU A 65 -2.82 -11.31 -3.97
C LEU A 65 -3.56 -12.38 -4.76
N SER A 66 -4.52 -11.97 -5.57
CA SER A 66 -5.26 -12.84 -6.48
C SER A 66 -5.33 -12.16 -7.83
N ALA A 67 -4.81 -12.81 -8.86
CA ALA A 67 -4.83 -12.33 -10.23
C ALA A 67 -5.34 -13.46 -11.14
N GLY A 68 -6.35 -13.18 -11.95
CA GLY A 68 -6.97 -14.18 -12.81
C GLY A 68 -8.03 -13.61 -13.75
N GLY A 69 -8.80 -14.49 -14.39
CA GLY A 69 -9.76 -14.12 -15.44
C GLY A 69 -10.89 -13.17 -15.02
N SER A 70 -11.16 -13.04 -13.73
CA SER A 70 -12.18 -12.14 -13.17
C SER A 70 -11.64 -10.77 -12.72
N GLY A 71 -10.33 -10.52 -12.85
CA GLY A 71 -9.67 -9.30 -12.42
C GLY A 71 -8.52 -9.56 -11.44
N VAL A 72 -8.04 -8.48 -10.82
CA VAL A 72 -6.92 -8.53 -9.86
C VAL A 72 -7.34 -7.89 -8.54
N THR A 73 -7.12 -8.60 -7.44
CA THR A 73 -7.26 -8.08 -6.08
C THR A 73 -5.91 -8.12 -5.38
N ILE A 74 -5.50 -6.98 -4.83
CA ILE A 74 -4.17 -6.79 -4.23
C ILE A 74 -4.34 -6.27 -2.81
N GLY A 75 -3.77 -6.99 -1.86
CA GLY A 75 -3.69 -6.57 -0.48
C GLY A 75 -2.75 -5.37 -0.32
N SER A 76 -3.10 -4.43 0.55
CA SER A 76 -2.31 -3.23 0.79
C SER A 76 -0.89 -3.51 1.30
N MET A 77 -0.68 -4.67 1.95
CA MET A 77 0.60 -5.16 2.45
C MET A 77 1.34 -6.08 1.47
N THR A 78 0.85 -6.26 0.24
CA THR A 78 1.60 -6.97 -0.80
C THR A 78 2.88 -6.19 -1.14
N SER A 79 4.03 -6.86 -1.06
CA SER A 79 5.33 -6.23 -1.32
C SER A 79 5.57 -6.01 -2.81
N TYR A 80 6.48 -5.09 -3.13
CA TYR A 80 6.92 -4.91 -4.51
C TYR A 80 7.62 -6.14 -5.07
N SER A 81 8.36 -6.88 -4.24
CA SER A 81 8.99 -8.12 -4.67
C SER A 81 7.95 -9.18 -5.09
N THR A 82 6.85 -9.31 -4.34
CA THR A 82 5.74 -10.20 -4.69
C THR A 82 5.05 -9.74 -5.97
N LEU A 83 4.71 -8.45 -6.08
CA LEU A 83 4.09 -7.91 -7.29
C LEU A 83 4.95 -8.09 -8.53
N ALA A 84 6.26 -7.86 -8.42
CA ALA A 84 7.20 -7.99 -9.53
C ALA A 84 7.33 -9.43 -10.06
N GLN A 85 6.95 -10.44 -9.25
CA GLN A 85 7.06 -11.87 -9.57
C GLN A 85 5.71 -12.50 -9.92
N GLU A 86 4.59 -11.79 -9.75
CA GLU A 86 3.26 -12.31 -10.04
C GLU A 86 3.01 -12.39 -11.55
N THR A 87 3.02 -13.60 -12.10
CA THR A 87 2.75 -13.84 -13.52
C THR A 87 1.28 -13.67 -13.87
N GLY A 88 0.36 -13.77 -12.90
CA GLY A 88 -1.04 -13.41 -13.12
C GLY A 88 -1.28 -11.94 -13.49
N LEU A 89 -0.27 -11.07 -13.34
CA LEU A 89 -0.31 -9.67 -13.78
C LEU A 89 0.14 -9.49 -15.24
N ASP A 90 0.50 -10.54 -15.97
CA ASP A 90 0.86 -10.45 -17.38
C ASP A 90 -0.27 -9.91 -18.26
N GLY A 91 0.10 -9.27 -19.38
CA GLY A 91 -0.85 -8.67 -20.30
C GLY A 91 -1.48 -7.38 -19.75
N ALA A 92 -2.76 -7.42 -19.40
CA ALA A 92 -3.54 -6.22 -19.08
C ALA A 92 -3.03 -5.44 -17.84
N TYR A 93 -2.35 -6.12 -16.91
CA TYR A 93 -1.83 -5.51 -15.67
C TYR A 93 -0.30 -5.40 -15.65
N GLN A 94 0.36 -5.61 -16.80
CA GLN A 94 1.82 -5.72 -16.85
C GLN A 94 2.51 -4.47 -16.32
N ALA A 95 1.93 -3.29 -16.55
CA ALA A 95 2.43 -2.02 -16.03
C ALA A 95 2.65 -2.02 -14.51
N LEU A 96 1.82 -2.75 -13.76
CA LEU A 96 1.96 -2.88 -12.31
C LEU A 96 3.19 -3.69 -11.91
N ARG A 97 3.39 -4.83 -12.54
CA ARG A 97 4.56 -5.68 -12.33
C ARG A 97 5.84 -4.93 -12.71
N ASP A 98 5.83 -4.31 -13.87
CA ASP A 98 6.93 -3.53 -14.43
C ASP A 98 7.34 -2.35 -13.56
N ALA A 99 6.37 -1.64 -12.99
CA ALA A 99 6.64 -0.55 -12.05
C ALA A 99 7.19 -1.10 -10.73
N ALA A 100 6.59 -2.16 -10.18
CA ALA A 100 7.03 -2.78 -8.92
C ALA A 100 8.49 -3.27 -9.00
N ALA A 101 8.90 -3.82 -10.15
CA ALA A 101 10.27 -4.26 -10.40
C ALA A 101 11.31 -3.12 -10.40
N ARG A 102 10.88 -1.87 -10.67
CA ARG A 102 11.74 -0.68 -10.80
C ARG A 102 11.76 0.21 -9.55
N VAL A 103 10.93 -0.06 -8.54
CA VAL A 103 10.96 0.71 -7.29
C VAL A 103 12.23 0.40 -6.49
N GLY A 104 13.04 1.41 -6.19
CA GLY A 104 14.20 1.29 -5.30
C GLY A 104 15.19 0.17 -5.67
N ASP A 105 15.84 -0.40 -4.65
CA ASP A 105 16.68 -1.59 -4.79
C ASP A 105 15.96 -2.87 -4.30
N ARG A 106 16.65 -4.01 -4.31
CA ARG A 106 16.08 -5.30 -3.90
C ARG A 106 15.63 -5.29 -2.44
N GLN A 107 16.36 -4.64 -1.54
CA GLN A 107 16.06 -4.56 -0.11
C GLN A 107 14.81 -3.70 0.12
N VAL A 108 14.72 -2.56 -0.57
CA VAL A 108 13.53 -1.70 -0.57
C VAL A 108 12.32 -2.47 -1.10
N ARG A 109 12.44 -3.22 -2.20
CA ARG A 109 11.32 -3.99 -2.76
C ARG A 109 10.83 -5.13 -1.89
N ASN A 110 11.73 -5.78 -1.15
CA ASN A 110 11.37 -6.87 -0.25
C ASN A 110 10.54 -6.41 0.96
N ARG A 111 10.63 -5.13 1.32
CA ARG A 111 9.91 -4.55 2.46
C ARG A 111 8.79 -3.62 2.04
N GLY A 112 9.01 -2.80 1.02
CA GLY A 112 8.06 -1.82 0.52
C GLY A 112 6.79 -2.47 -0.03
N THR A 113 5.65 -1.86 0.27
CA THR A 113 4.31 -2.37 -0.04
C THR A 113 3.56 -1.40 -0.92
N ILE A 114 2.69 -1.91 -1.80
CA ILE A 114 1.85 -1.06 -2.66
C ILE A 114 0.98 -0.09 -1.87
N GLY A 115 0.29 -0.56 -0.83
CA GLY A 115 -0.57 0.28 0.02
C GLY A 115 0.23 1.35 0.76
N GLY A 116 1.40 0.97 1.29
CA GLY A 116 2.33 1.94 1.89
C GLY A 116 2.74 3.08 0.95
N SER A 117 2.94 2.81 -0.34
CA SER A 117 3.27 3.86 -1.32
C SER A 117 2.08 4.72 -1.71
N LEU A 118 0.91 4.12 -1.88
CA LEU A 118 -0.31 4.84 -2.26
C LEU A 118 -0.76 5.76 -1.11
N CYS A 119 -0.74 5.27 0.12
CA CYS A 119 -1.10 6.07 1.30
C CYS A 119 -0.05 7.15 1.63
N TRP A 120 1.24 6.90 1.35
CA TRP A 120 2.28 7.92 1.52
C TRP A 120 2.17 9.05 0.49
N ASN A 121 1.61 8.74 -0.69
CA ASN A 121 1.23 9.70 -1.73
C ASN A 121 2.35 10.68 -2.13
N TYR A 122 3.57 10.16 -2.34
CA TYR A 122 4.67 10.96 -2.85
C TYR A 122 4.57 11.13 -4.37
N VAL A 123 4.68 12.36 -4.85
CA VAL A 123 4.46 12.72 -6.27
C VAL A 123 5.36 11.94 -7.25
N ALA A 124 6.58 11.60 -6.86
CA ALA A 124 7.50 10.84 -7.71
C ALA A 124 7.47 9.32 -7.43
N ALA A 125 6.50 8.84 -6.65
CA ALA A 125 6.29 7.40 -6.50
C ALA A 125 5.66 6.83 -7.78
N CYS A 126 6.06 5.62 -8.17
CA CYS A 126 5.56 4.97 -9.39
C CYS A 126 4.11 4.47 -9.23
N MET A 127 3.75 4.00 -8.03
CA MET A 127 2.47 3.31 -7.79
C MET A 127 1.24 4.19 -8.01
N PRO A 128 1.19 5.47 -7.56
CA PRO A 128 0.03 6.33 -7.84
C PRO A 128 -0.27 6.49 -9.33
N ALA A 129 0.75 6.70 -10.17
CA ALA A 129 0.57 6.86 -11.61
C ALA A 129 0.05 5.57 -12.29
N VAL A 130 0.60 4.42 -11.87
CA VAL A 130 0.14 3.11 -12.36
C VAL A 130 -1.29 2.82 -11.92
N ALA A 131 -1.61 3.09 -10.65
CA ALA A 131 -2.95 2.89 -10.11
C ALA A 131 -3.98 3.72 -10.88
N LEU A 132 -3.66 4.97 -11.18
CA LEU A 132 -4.49 5.84 -12.00
C LEU A 132 -4.64 5.30 -13.43
N GLY A 133 -3.54 4.93 -14.08
CA GLY A 133 -3.55 4.42 -15.46
C GLY A 133 -4.30 3.10 -15.64
N LEU A 134 -4.32 2.26 -14.61
CA LEU A 134 -5.08 1.00 -14.59
C LEU A 134 -6.51 1.15 -14.06
N GLY A 135 -6.93 2.34 -13.64
CA GLY A 135 -8.25 2.55 -13.05
C GLY A 135 -8.46 1.74 -11.76
N MET A 136 -7.42 1.60 -10.93
CA MET A 136 -7.51 0.86 -9.68
C MET A 136 -8.49 1.53 -8.71
N GLU A 137 -9.37 0.74 -8.13
CA GLU A 137 -10.29 1.19 -7.07
C GLU A 137 -9.79 0.72 -5.70
N PHE A 138 -10.08 1.52 -4.67
CA PHE A 138 -9.70 1.24 -3.28
C PHE A 138 -10.94 0.90 -2.46
N GLY A 139 -11.02 -0.35 -2.00
CA GLY A 139 -12.11 -0.81 -1.14
C GLY A 139 -11.69 -1.00 0.32
N PRO A 140 -12.64 -0.97 1.27
CA PRO A 140 -12.40 -1.49 2.61
C PRO A 140 -12.04 -2.98 2.53
N SER A 141 -11.16 -3.43 3.41
CA SER A 141 -10.51 -4.75 3.39
C SER A 141 -11.42 -5.93 2.97
N GLY A 142 -11.27 -6.39 1.72
CA GLY A 142 -11.88 -7.63 1.25
C GLY A 142 -13.12 -7.50 0.37
N GLN A 143 -13.41 -6.33 -0.22
CA GLN A 143 -14.29 -6.26 -1.39
C GLN A 143 -13.45 -6.36 -2.67
N SER A 144 -13.83 -7.30 -3.55
CA SER A 144 -13.24 -7.47 -4.87
C SER A 144 -13.49 -6.21 -5.70
N CYS A 145 -12.46 -5.41 -5.89
CA CYS A 145 -12.51 -4.27 -6.80
C CYS A 145 -12.12 -4.77 -8.19
N HIS A 146 -13.09 -4.79 -9.10
CA HIS A 146 -12.84 -5.10 -10.50
C HIS A 146 -12.07 -3.93 -11.13
N SER A 147 -10.79 -4.10 -11.42
CA SER A 147 -10.11 -3.24 -12.39
C SER A 147 -10.53 -3.66 -13.80
N GLU A 148 -11.47 -2.93 -14.41
CA GLU A 148 -11.60 -2.98 -15.86
C GLU A 148 -10.44 -2.18 -16.47
N PRO A 149 -9.76 -2.68 -17.51
CA PRO A 149 -8.76 -1.90 -18.23
C PRO A 149 -9.39 -0.57 -18.68
N ALA A 150 -8.65 0.54 -18.54
CA ALA A 150 -9.10 1.90 -18.89
C ALA A 150 -9.63 2.04 -20.34
N SER A 151 -9.44 1.03 -21.20
CA SER A 151 -10.02 0.95 -22.54
C SER A 151 -11.54 0.71 -22.59
N ARG A 152 -12.25 0.55 -21.45
CA ARG A 152 -13.73 0.37 -21.43
C ARG A 152 -14.54 1.47 -20.74
N ARG A 153 -13.93 2.52 -20.19
CA ARG A 153 -14.66 3.71 -19.73
C ARG A 153 -14.10 4.98 -20.36
N ILE A 154 -14.58 5.24 -21.57
CA ILE A 154 -14.64 6.61 -22.10
C ILE A 154 -16.11 6.90 -22.39
N SER A 155 -16.81 7.45 -21.40
CA SER A 155 -18.02 8.22 -21.63
C SER A 155 -17.67 9.68 -21.40
N TRP A 156 -17.36 10.40 -22.48
CA TRP A 156 -17.43 11.86 -22.48
C TRP A 156 -18.91 12.23 -22.41
N TRP A 157 -19.33 12.88 -21.34
CA TRP A 157 -20.56 13.68 -21.39
C TRP A 157 -20.14 15.14 -21.42
N SER A 158 -20.20 15.70 -22.63
CA SER A 158 -20.34 17.13 -22.86
C SER A 158 -21.75 17.55 -22.46
N ALA A 159 -21.87 18.42 -21.47
CA ALA A 159 -22.91 19.44 -21.33
C ALA A 159 -22.42 20.48 -20.31
#